data_AF-A0A9E4KSA4-F1
#
_entry.id   AF-A0A9E4KSA4-F1
#
_cell.length_a   1.000
_cell.length_b   1.000
_cell.length_c   1.000
_cell.angle_alpha   90.00
_cell.angle_beta   90.00
_cell.angle_gamma   90.00
#
_symmetry.space_group_name_H-M   'P 1'
#
loop_
_entity.id
_entity.type
_entity.pdbx_description
1 polymer ?
#
loop_
_entity_poly.entity_id
_entity_poly.type
_entity_poly.pdbx_seq_one_letter_code
_entity_poly.pdbx_strand_id
1 'polypeptide(L)'
;MTQEKKPLYTPSDLHCASPVSFAREALGVNLWSKQEEVLDALGQSPRVAVKSGNGLGKGFSAAAALLWFLCCHDPAIVLSTAPTFRQVRHVLWR
;
A
#
# COMPACT_ATOMS: atom_id res chain seq x y z
N MET A 1 25.24 -19.33 -20.02
CA MET A 1 25.20 -19.36 -18.55
C MET A 1 24.43 -18.14 -18.08
N THR A 2 23.11 -18.19 -18.27
CA THR A 2 22.20 -17.09 -17.95
C THR A 2 21.83 -17.28 -16.49
N GLN A 3 22.44 -16.48 -15.61
CA GLN A 3 22.09 -16.51 -14.19
C GLN A 3 20.64 -16.05 -14.06
N GLU A 4 19.73 -16.98 -13.75
CA GLU A 4 18.40 -16.64 -13.26
C GLU A 4 18.57 -15.83 -11.98
N LYS A 5 18.29 -14.54 -12.04
CA LYS A 5 18.15 -13.71 -10.85
C LYS A 5 16.94 -14.23 -10.08
N LYS A 6 17.19 -15.09 -9.10
CA LYS A 6 16.22 -15.44 -8.08
C LYS A 6 15.77 -14.13 -7.43
N PRO A 7 14.46 -13.78 -7.42
CA PRO A 7 14.01 -12.54 -6.81
C PRO A 7 14.44 -12.56 -5.33
N LEU A 8 14.93 -11.43 -4.84
CA LEU A 8 15.43 -11.29 -3.45
C LEU A 8 14.31 -11.47 -2.40
N TYR A 9 13.07 -11.66 -2.85
CA TYR A 9 11.90 -11.82 -2.02
C TYR A 9 10.95 -12.86 -2.67
N THR A 10 10.58 -13.89 -1.93
CA THR A 10 9.51 -14.82 -2.34
C THR A 10 8.18 -14.26 -1.84
N PRO A 11 7.17 -14.00 -2.69
CA PRO A 11 5.88 -13.44 -2.26
C PRO A 11 5.15 -14.27 -1.20
N SER A 12 5.49 -15.56 -1.12
CA SER A 12 4.88 -16.56 -0.24
C SER A 12 5.13 -16.36 1.27
N ASP A 13 6.06 -15.47 1.66
CA ASP A 13 6.33 -15.15 3.07
C ASP A 13 5.70 -13.81 3.52
N LEU A 14 5.03 -13.09 2.60
CA LEU A 14 4.38 -11.81 2.90
C LEU A 14 2.96 -12.04 3.42
N HIS A 15 2.63 -11.35 4.50
CA HIS A 15 1.32 -11.34 5.14
C HIS A 15 0.26 -10.61 4.29
N CYS A 16 -0.09 -11.24 3.16
CA CYS A 16 -0.89 -10.65 2.09
C CYS A 16 -2.40 -10.77 2.27
N ALA A 17 -2.86 -11.43 3.35
CA ALA A 17 -4.27 -11.68 3.62
C ALA A 17 -5.11 -10.40 3.71
N SER A 18 -4.56 -9.33 4.30
CA SER A 18 -5.17 -8.00 4.23
C SER A 18 -4.11 -6.89 4.18
N PRO A 19 -4.44 -5.71 3.64
CA PRO A 19 -3.54 -4.56 3.72
C PRO A 19 -3.27 -4.12 5.16
N VAL A 20 -4.18 -4.38 6.11
CA VAL A 20 -3.98 -4.10 7.54
C VAL A 20 -2.95 -5.06 8.15
N SER A 21 -3.06 -6.37 7.87
CA SER A 21 -2.06 -7.35 8.33
C SER A 21 -0.69 -7.04 7.74
N PHE A 22 -0.64 -6.70 6.45
CA PHE A 22 0.59 -6.29 5.78
C PHE A 22 1.22 -5.05 6.43
N ALA A 23 0.42 -4.03 6.72
CA ALA A 23 0.92 -2.82 7.37
C ALA A 23 1.52 -3.12 8.76
N ARG A 24 0.88 -3.98 9.56
CA ARG A 24 1.36 -4.33 10.90
C ARG A 24 2.58 -5.25 10.86
N GLU A 25 2.52 -6.30 10.05
CA GLU A 25 3.46 -7.42 10.11
C GLU A 25 4.65 -7.22 9.17
N ALA A 26 4.40 -6.73 7.94
CA ALA A 26 5.47 -6.51 6.95
C ALA A 26 6.11 -5.12 7.08
N LEU A 27 5.31 -4.06 7.32
CA LEU A 27 5.83 -2.70 7.47
C LEU A 27 6.16 -2.32 8.92
N GLY A 28 5.68 -3.09 9.92
CA GLY A 28 5.92 -2.81 11.33
C GLY A 28 5.21 -1.54 11.82
N VAL A 29 4.09 -1.15 11.20
CA VAL A 29 3.40 0.11 11.52
C VAL A 29 2.10 -0.10 12.28
N ASN A 30 1.84 0.80 13.23
CA ASN A 30 0.56 0.86 13.94
C ASN A 30 -0.36 1.87 13.25
N LEU A 31 -1.52 1.37 12.83
CA LEU A 31 -2.58 2.16 12.24
C LEU A 31 -3.55 2.59 13.34
N TRP A 32 -4.17 3.76 13.19
CA TRP A 32 -5.33 4.10 14.01
C TRP A 32 -6.62 3.62 13.34
N SER A 33 -7.70 3.55 14.12
CA SER A 33 -8.97 2.91 13.73
C SER A 33 -9.48 3.28 12.35
N LYS A 34 -9.42 4.55 11.94
CA LYS A 34 -9.92 4.95 10.62
C LYS A 34 -9.02 4.54 9.47
N GLN A 35 -7.71 4.44 9.69
CA GLN A 35 -6.80 3.94 8.65
C GLN A 35 -7.02 2.45 8.42
N GLU A 36 -7.28 1.69 9.48
CA GLU A 36 -7.65 0.28 9.38
C GLU A 36 -8.94 0.11 8.60
N GLU A 37 -9.98 0.88 8.94
CA GLU A 37 -11.25 0.86 8.21
C GLU A 37 -11.07 1.14 6.70
N VAL A 38 -10.22 2.11 6.35
CA VAL A 38 -9.94 2.45 4.95
C VAL A 38 -9.20 1.33 4.23
N LEU A 39 -8.19 0.73 4.89
CA LEU A 39 -7.41 -0.35 4.29
C LEU A 39 -8.21 -1.64 4.17
N ASP A 40 -8.97 -2.03 5.20
CA ASP A 40 -9.85 -3.20 5.13
C ASP A 40 -10.92 -3.04 4.04
N ALA A 41 -11.53 -1.85 3.94
CA ALA A 41 -12.46 -1.56 2.85
C ALA A 41 -11.79 -1.72 1.48
N LEU A 42 -10.52 -1.31 1.34
CA LEU A 42 -9.76 -1.45 0.10
C LEU A 42 -9.48 -2.92 -0.26
N GLY A 43 -9.21 -3.77 0.74
CA GLY A 43 -9.02 -5.20 0.52
C GLY A 43 -10.31 -5.93 0.12
N GLN A 44 -11.47 -5.40 0.48
CA GLN A 44 -12.78 -6.04 0.26
C GLN A 44 -13.56 -5.49 -0.93
N SER A 45 -13.24 -4.27 -1.38
CA SER A 45 -14.00 -3.56 -2.41
C SER A 45 -13.11 -3.08 -3.55
N PRO A 46 -13.52 -3.22 -4.82
CA PRO A 46 -12.72 -2.77 -5.97
C PRO A 46 -12.62 -1.24 -6.06
N ARG A 47 -13.50 -0.50 -5.36
CA ARG A 47 -13.49 0.97 -5.33
C ARG A 47 -13.87 1.44 -3.94
N VAL A 48 -13.04 2.31 -3.38
CA VAL A 48 -13.25 2.93 -2.07
C VAL A 48 -13.11 4.44 -2.21
N ALA A 49 -14.09 5.17 -1.71
CA ALA A 49 -14.05 6.63 -1.63
C ALA A 49 -14.05 7.05 -0.16
N VAL A 50 -13.05 7.83 0.23
CA VAL A 50 -12.88 8.30 1.61
C VAL A 50 -12.93 9.82 1.62
N LYS A 51 -13.75 10.39 2.49
CA LYS A 51 -13.81 11.85 2.67
C LYS A 51 -12.46 12.39 3.13
N SER A 52 -11.97 13.45 2.48
CA SER A 52 -10.69 14.06 2.82
C SER A 52 -10.72 14.78 4.17
N GLY A 53 -9.61 14.76 4.90
CA GLY A 53 -9.37 15.58 6.10
C GLY A 53 -7.88 15.85 6.31
N ASN A 54 -7.52 16.95 6.97
CA ASN A 54 -6.14 17.39 7.13
C ASN A 54 -5.47 16.74 8.36
N GLY A 55 -4.18 16.40 8.25
CA GLY A 55 -3.41 15.81 9.36
C GLY A 55 -3.73 14.34 9.71
N LEU A 56 -4.65 13.69 8.98
CA LEU A 56 -5.15 12.34 9.33
C LEU A 56 -4.27 11.17 8.83
N GLY A 57 -3.09 11.43 8.26
CA GLY A 57 -2.22 10.37 7.73
C GLY A 57 -2.72 9.74 6.43
N LYS A 58 -3.47 10.47 5.59
CA LYS A 58 -4.00 9.94 4.31
C LYS A 58 -2.92 9.42 3.36
N GLY A 59 -1.81 10.15 3.24
CA GLY A 59 -0.68 9.74 2.40
C GLY A 59 -0.02 8.46 2.93
N PHE A 60 0.05 8.31 4.24
CA PHE A 60 0.59 7.12 4.89
C PHE A 60 -0.27 5.88 4.59
N SER A 61 -1.59 5.97 4.76
CA SER A 61 -2.50 4.87 4.40
C SER A 61 -2.42 4.51 2.92
N ALA A 62 -2.33 5.52 2.04
CA ALA A 62 -2.15 5.28 0.62
C ALA A 62 -0.82 4.55 0.34
N ALA A 63 0.30 4.98 0.94
CA ALA A 63 1.60 4.31 0.76
C ALA A 63 1.56 2.85 1.22
N ALA A 64 0.97 2.56 2.38
CA ALA A 64 0.80 1.18 2.86
C ALA A 64 -0.03 0.32 1.89
N ALA A 65 -1.13 0.86 1.37
CA ALA A 65 -1.95 0.19 0.36
C ALA A 65 -1.21 -0.08 -0.94
N LEU A 66 -0.46 0.91 -1.45
CA LEU A 66 0.36 0.79 -2.65
C LEU A 66 1.40 -0.34 -2.51
N LEU A 67 2.12 -0.36 -1.39
CA LEU A 67 3.14 -1.37 -1.11
C LEU A 67 2.52 -2.76 -0.96
N TRP A 68 1.42 -2.88 -0.21
CA TRP A 68 0.70 -4.15 -0.10
C TRP A 68 0.32 -4.68 -1.49
N PHE A 69 -0.25 -3.84 -2.35
CA PHE A 69 -0.65 -4.29 -3.69
C PHE A 69 0.54 -4.75 -4.54
N LEU A 70 1.62 -3.96 -4.59
CA LEU A 70 2.83 -4.29 -5.34
C LEU A 70 3.54 -5.55 -4.84
N CYS A 71 3.52 -5.79 -3.53
CA CYS A 71 4.22 -6.92 -2.91
C CYS A 71 3.40 -8.22 -2.94
N CYS A 72 2.06 -8.11 -2.92
CA CYS A 72 1.17 -9.24 -2.75
C CYS A 72 0.45 -9.69 -4.03
N HIS A 73 0.59 -8.96 -5.12
CA HIS A 73 -0.01 -9.30 -6.41
C HIS A 73 1.09 -9.32 -7.47
N ASP A 74 1.14 -10.37 -8.28
CA ASP A 74 2.08 -10.48 -9.39
C ASP A 74 1.35 -11.03 -10.63
N PRO A 75 1.42 -10.34 -11.79
CA PRO A 75 2.02 -9.03 -12.01
C PRO A 75 1.18 -7.89 -11.42
N ALA A 76 1.85 -6.88 -10.84
CA ALA A 76 1.18 -5.69 -10.30
C ALA A 76 1.66 -4.40 -10.95
N ILE A 77 0.71 -3.49 -11.18
CA ILE A 77 0.95 -2.09 -11.53
C ILE A 77 0.07 -1.23 -10.62
N VAL A 78 0.68 -0.23 -9.99
CA VAL A 78 -0.07 0.74 -9.17
C VAL A 78 0.17 2.15 -9.69
N LEU A 79 -0.92 2.89 -9.89
CA LEU A 79 -0.89 4.27 -10.34
C LEU A 79 -1.35 5.19 -9.22
N SER A 80 -0.58 6.25 -8.97
CA SER A 80 -0.94 7.32 -8.04
C SER A 80 -1.03 8.66 -8.76
N THR A 81 -2.08 9.43 -8.48
CA THR A 81 -2.29 10.76 -9.07
C THR A 81 -2.51 11.82 -8.00
N ALA A 82 -2.13 13.06 -8.28
CA ALA A 82 -2.42 14.22 -7.44
C ALA A 82 -2.57 15.47 -8.33
N PRO A 83 -3.11 16.59 -7.81
CA PRO A 83 -3.27 17.82 -8.59
C PRO A 83 -1.96 18.35 -9.20
N THR A 84 -0.81 18.10 -8.56
CA THR A 84 0.51 18.48 -9.08
C THR A 84 1.51 17.33 -8.97
N PHE A 85 2.44 17.24 -9.92
CA PHE A 85 3.51 16.23 -9.89
C PHE A 85 4.34 16.31 -8.59
N ARG A 86 4.59 17.53 -8.12
CA ARG A 86 5.27 17.79 -6.84
C ARG A 86 4.55 17.11 -5.67
N GLN A 87 3.22 17.10 -5.65
CA GLN A 87 2.44 16.38 -4.62
C GLN A 87 2.56 14.87 -4.75
N VAL A 88 2.52 14.31 -5.98
CA VAL A 88 2.75 12.87 -6.18
C VAL A 88 4.08 12.45 -5.56
N ARG A 89 5.16 13.18 -5.91
CA ARG A 89 6.49 12.89 -5.40
C ARG A 89 6.59 13.02 -3.89
N HIS A 90 6.10 14.11 -3.30
CA HIS A 90 6.33 14.36 -1.86
C HIS A 90 5.36 13.67 -0.91
N VAL A 91 4.16 13.29 -1.38
CA VAL A 91 3.16 12.65 -0.51
C VAL A 91 3.36 11.15 -0.42
N LEU A 92 3.82 10.51 -1.51
CA LEU A 92 3.92 9.05 -1.59
C LEU A 92 5.35 8.54 -1.83
N TRP A 93 6.18 9.27 -2.58
CA TRP A 93 7.45 8.76 -3.14
C TRP A 93 8.66 9.58 -2.71
N ARG A 94 8.70 9.98 -1.44
CA ARG A 94 9.77 10.84 -0.93
C ARG A 94 11.11 10.13 -0.91
#